data_AF-A0A945LVW8-F1
#
_entry.id   AF-A0A945LVW8-F1
#
_cell.length_a   1.000
_cell.length_b   1.000
_cell.length_c   1.000
_cell.angle_alpha   90.00
_cell.angle_beta   90.00
_cell.angle_gamma   90.00
#
_symmetry.space_group_name_H-M   'P 1'
#
loop_
_entity.id
_entity.type
_entity.pdbx_description
1 polymer ?
#
loop_
_entity_poly.entity_id
_entity_poly.type
_entity_poly.pdbx_seq_one_letter_code
_entity_poly.pdbx_strand_id
1 'polypeptide(L)'
;MSDNLRIVENATCTFCGCTCDDMNLTVDDDEHRIVKAQNACVLGKAWFLEHTVEDRPFALIDGKEASTEEGVEAAAQILADAKFPIIYGLSDTTCEAQKEAVAIADLIGSNLDTTTAVCHGPTGMAFQGVGESMATLGEVKNRADLVIYWGGNPAESHPRHFSKYAVTPKGMYIPNGKHDRTVVMVDVRRTPSTPVADIFLQLKPGTDFELLWTLRALVKGARVSPDIEKKTGIKLEVLEDLVEKMKNCNFGVINFGMGVTMTRGRHFNAGAILALAADLNEFTHFVAQPVRGHGNVTGADRVVSWQT
;
A
#
# COMPACT_ATOMS: atom_id res chain seq x y z
N MET A 1 -7.43 -1.25 -39.05
CA MET A 1 -7.28 -2.06 -37.82
C MET A 1 -6.28 -3.13 -38.19
N SER A 2 -5.20 -3.31 -37.42
CA SER A 2 -4.31 -4.45 -37.66
C SER A 2 -5.12 -5.74 -37.56
N ASP A 3 -4.86 -6.68 -38.46
CA ASP A 3 -5.42 -8.02 -38.42
C ASP A 3 -4.61 -8.94 -37.46
N ASN A 4 -3.50 -8.43 -36.91
CA ASN A 4 -2.54 -9.16 -36.09
C ASN A 4 -2.67 -8.78 -34.59
N LEU A 5 -3.86 -9.04 -34.04
CA LEU A 5 -4.16 -8.81 -32.63
C LEU A 5 -4.04 -10.11 -31.84
N ARG A 6 -3.29 -10.08 -30.73
CA ARG A 6 -3.25 -11.17 -29.74
C ARG A 6 -3.77 -10.73 -28.39
N ILE A 7 -4.27 -11.69 -27.61
CA ILE A 7 -4.73 -11.47 -26.24
C ILE A 7 -3.73 -12.11 -25.27
N VAL A 8 -3.23 -11.31 -24.33
CA VAL A 8 -2.51 -11.80 -23.15
C VAL A 8 -3.49 -11.83 -21.99
N GLU A 9 -3.85 -13.03 -21.56
CA GLU A 9 -4.77 -13.25 -20.44
C GLU A 9 -4.03 -13.26 -19.11
N ASN A 10 -4.72 -12.90 -18.03
CA ASN A 10 -4.22 -12.94 -16.65
C ASN A 10 -2.88 -12.19 -16.46
N ALA A 11 -2.69 -11.09 -17.19
CA ALA A 11 -1.53 -10.23 -16.98
C ALA A 11 -1.64 -9.52 -15.62
N THR A 12 -0.49 -9.31 -14.97
CA THR A 12 -0.40 -8.63 -13.67
C THR A 12 -0.17 -7.14 -13.88
N CYS A 13 -1.04 -6.31 -13.30
CA CYS A 13 -0.85 -4.86 -13.22
C CYS A 13 0.04 -4.51 -12.04
N THR A 14 1.22 -3.95 -12.31
CA THR A 14 2.24 -3.57 -11.32
C THR A 14 2.22 -2.08 -10.98
N PHE A 15 1.12 -1.36 -11.25
CA PHE A 15 1.05 0.07 -10.95
C PHE A 15 1.03 0.33 -9.43
N CYS A 16 0.07 -0.27 -8.71
CA CYS A 16 -0.01 -0.15 -7.26
C CYS A 16 0.05 -1.51 -6.55
N GLY A 17 0.21 -1.50 -5.23
CA GLY A 17 0.39 -2.71 -4.41
C GLY A 17 -0.82 -3.65 -4.35
N CYS A 18 -1.90 -3.36 -5.10
CA CYS A 18 -2.98 -4.32 -5.36
C CYS A 18 -2.58 -5.48 -6.27
N THR A 19 -1.55 -5.28 -7.11
CA THR A 19 -0.99 -6.28 -8.03
C THR A 19 -2.05 -7.12 -8.72
N CYS A 20 -3.01 -6.47 -9.39
CA CYS A 20 -4.16 -7.17 -9.96
C CYS A 20 -3.71 -8.07 -11.12
N ASP A 21 -3.93 -9.37 -11.01
CA ASP A 21 -3.48 -10.47 -11.87
C ASP A 21 -4.51 -10.96 -12.91
N ASP A 22 -5.57 -10.19 -13.15
CA ASP A 22 -6.72 -10.57 -13.99
C ASP A 22 -6.90 -9.64 -15.20
N MET A 23 -5.82 -9.04 -15.69
CA MET A 23 -5.87 -8.17 -16.87
C MET A 23 -5.91 -9.01 -18.15
N ASN A 24 -6.85 -8.71 -19.04
CA ASN A 24 -6.78 -9.19 -20.43
C ASN A 24 -6.33 -8.04 -21.31
N LEU A 25 -5.13 -8.18 -21.88
CA LEU A 25 -4.48 -7.15 -22.69
C LEU A 25 -4.57 -7.55 -24.17
N THR A 26 -5.12 -6.67 -25.00
CA THR A 26 -5.04 -6.83 -26.46
C THR A 26 -3.80 -6.11 -26.95
N VAL A 27 -2.90 -6.85 -27.59
CA VAL A 27 -1.64 -6.38 -28.15
C VAL A 27 -1.78 -6.36 -29.66
N ASP A 28 -1.40 -5.24 -30.27
CA ASP A 28 -1.18 -5.11 -31.71
C ASP A 28 0.29 -5.44 -31.98
N ASP A 29 0.53 -6.59 -32.61
CA ASP A 29 1.90 -7.07 -32.84
C ASP A 29 2.59 -6.28 -33.97
N ASP A 30 1.85 -5.65 -34.88
CA ASP A 30 2.42 -4.82 -35.94
C ASP A 30 2.84 -3.45 -35.41
N GLU A 31 2.05 -2.88 -34.48
CA GLU A 31 2.33 -1.60 -33.83
C GLU A 31 3.17 -1.75 -32.54
N HIS A 32 3.50 -2.98 -32.14
CA HIS A 32 4.23 -3.33 -30.91
C HIS A 32 3.69 -2.64 -29.65
N ARG A 33 2.36 -2.54 -29.50
CA ARG A 33 1.73 -1.83 -28.39
C ARG A 33 0.48 -2.51 -27.85
N ILE A 34 0.15 -2.20 -26.60
CA ILE A 34 -1.10 -2.62 -25.98
C ILE A 34 -2.19 -1.62 -26.38
N VAL A 35 -3.22 -2.11 -27.08
CA VAL A 35 -4.32 -1.27 -27.60
C VAL A 35 -5.59 -1.35 -26.73
N LYS A 36 -5.67 -2.34 -25.85
CA LYS A 36 -6.80 -2.50 -24.92
C LYS A 36 -6.37 -3.17 -23.62
N ALA A 37 -6.82 -2.64 -22.49
CA ALA A 37 -6.63 -3.24 -21.18
C ALA A 37 -7.99 -3.46 -20.49
N GLN A 38 -8.50 -4.69 -20.55
CA GLN A 38 -9.73 -5.09 -19.86
C GLN A 38 -9.44 -5.35 -18.38
N ASN A 39 -10.44 -5.14 -17.52
CA ASN A 39 -10.37 -5.23 -16.05
C ASN A 39 -9.43 -4.21 -15.36
N ALA A 40 -8.61 -3.47 -16.11
CA ALA A 40 -7.77 -2.40 -15.58
C ALA A 40 -8.61 -1.22 -15.08
N CYS A 41 -8.28 -0.70 -13.89
CA CYS A 41 -8.79 0.60 -13.42
C CYS A 41 -8.13 1.75 -14.17
N VAL A 42 -8.50 3.00 -13.85
CA VAL A 42 -7.91 4.19 -14.47
C VAL A 42 -6.38 4.21 -14.44
N LEU A 43 -5.78 3.85 -13.30
CA LEU A 43 -4.32 3.78 -13.15
C LEU A 43 -3.69 2.65 -14.00
N GLY A 44 -4.30 1.47 -14.00
CA GLY A 44 -3.82 0.36 -14.83
C GLY A 44 -3.97 0.62 -16.32
N LYS A 45 -5.03 1.32 -16.75
CA LYS A 45 -5.20 1.75 -18.14
C LYS A 45 -4.11 2.75 -18.54
N ALA A 46 -3.84 3.73 -17.69
CA ALA A 46 -2.72 4.65 -17.92
C ALA A 46 -1.39 3.89 -18.02
N TRP A 47 -1.15 2.93 -17.12
CA TRP A 47 0.04 2.09 -17.13
C TRP A 47 0.22 1.28 -18.42
N PHE A 48 -0.85 0.64 -18.92
CA PHE A 48 -0.73 -0.24 -20.08
C PHE A 48 -0.86 0.48 -21.42
N LEU A 49 -1.68 1.52 -21.53
CA LEU A 49 -2.04 2.14 -22.81
C LEU A 49 -1.21 3.39 -23.13
N GLU A 50 -0.74 4.10 -22.10
CA GLU A 50 -0.04 5.38 -22.28
C GLU A 50 1.47 5.24 -22.15
N HIS A 51 1.97 4.06 -21.76
CA HIS A 51 3.40 3.79 -21.73
C HIS A 51 3.90 3.63 -23.17
N THR A 52 4.57 4.66 -23.66
CA THR A 52 5.15 4.70 -25.00
C THR A 52 6.66 4.69 -24.89
N VAL A 53 7.32 4.05 -25.84
CA VAL A 53 8.77 4.19 -26.00
C VAL A 53 9.01 5.63 -26.45
N GLU A 54 9.50 6.48 -25.54
CA GLU A 54 9.83 7.85 -25.86
C GLU A 54 11.04 7.90 -26.80
N ASP A 55 11.04 8.86 -27.74
CA ASP A 55 12.21 9.18 -28.57
C ASP A 55 13.20 10.05 -27.77
N ARG A 56 13.72 9.49 -26.68
CA ARG A 56 14.77 10.09 -25.86
C ARG A 56 16.03 9.25 -25.93
N PRO A 57 17.22 9.88 -25.91
CA PRO A 57 18.47 9.16 -25.84
C PRO A 57 18.48 8.33 -24.55
N PHE A 58 19.03 7.12 -24.64
CA PHE A 58 19.14 6.21 -23.50
C PHE A 58 19.90 6.85 -22.33
N ALA A 59 20.97 7.58 -22.62
CA ALA A 59 21.77 8.30 -21.64
C ALA A 59 22.24 9.65 -22.21
N LEU A 60 22.54 10.57 -21.30
CA LEU A 60 23.25 11.81 -21.59
C LEU A 60 24.55 11.84 -20.78
N ILE A 61 25.67 12.09 -21.45
CA ILE A 61 26.97 12.35 -20.81
C ILE A 61 27.30 13.81 -21.04
N ASP A 62 27.39 14.60 -19.96
CA ASP A 62 27.57 16.05 -20.01
C ASP A 62 26.57 16.78 -20.93
N GLY A 63 25.32 16.28 -20.94
CA GLY A 63 24.24 16.84 -21.76
C GLY A 63 24.27 16.43 -23.23
N LYS A 64 25.17 15.51 -23.63
CA LYS A 64 25.24 14.97 -25.00
C LYS A 64 24.69 13.54 -25.04
N GLU A 65 24.01 13.22 -26.13
CA GLU A 65 23.51 11.86 -26.37
C GLU A 65 24.65 10.85 -26.37
N ALA A 66 24.41 9.72 -25.71
CA ALA A 66 25.34 8.60 -25.61
C ALA A 66 24.61 7.29 -25.93
N SER A 67 25.35 6.33 -26.48
CA SER A 67 24.88 4.95 -26.66
C SER A 67 24.61 4.27 -25.32
N THR A 68 23.93 3.12 -25.36
CA THR A 68 23.70 2.30 -24.16
C THR A 68 25.01 1.87 -23.52
N GLU A 69 25.98 1.43 -24.32
CA GLU A 69 27.29 1.00 -23.85
C GLU A 69 28.08 2.14 -23.20
N GLU A 70 28.11 3.32 -23.83
CA GLU A 70 28.76 4.51 -23.27
C GLU A 70 28.09 4.97 -21.96
N GLY A 71 26.76 4.95 -21.91
CA GLY A 71 26.00 5.31 -20.71
C GLY A 71 26.25 4.36 -19.54
N VAL A 72 26.31 3.05 -19.81
CA VAL A 72 26.61 2.03 -18.79
C VAL A 72 28.05 2.18 -18.27
N GLU A 73 29.03 2.36 -19.16
CA GLU A 73 30.44 2.57 -18.77
C GLU A 73 30.61 3.83 -17.92
N ALA A 74 29.99 4.95 -18.34
CA ALA A 74 30.04 6.19 -17.58
C ALA A 74 29.39 6.06 -16.20
N ALA A 75 28.24 5.38 -16.10
CA ALA A 75 27.58 5.11 -14.82
C ALA A 75 28.44 4.22 -13.92
N ALA A 76 29.08 3.19 -14.48
CA ALA A 76 29.99 2.32 -13.73
C ALA A 76 31.20 3.08 -13.17
N GLN A 77 31.83 3.95 -13.97
CA GLN A 77 32.94 4.78 -13.51
C GLN A 77 32.53 5.76 -12.40
N ILE A 78 31.36 6.41 -12.55
CA ILE A 78 30.79 7.29 -11.51
C ILE A 78 30.61 6.53 -10.19
N LEU A 79 30.06 5.32 -10.25
CA LEU A 79 29.83 4.49 -9.06
C LEU A 79 31.13 3.97 -8.44
N ALA A 80 32.12 3.58 -9.26
CA ALA A 80 33.41 3.09 -8.81
C ALA A 80 34.28 4.18 -8.14
N ASP A 81 34.21 5.42 -8.63
CA ASP A 81 34.95 6.56 -8.08
C ASP A 81 34.23 7.23 -6.89
N ALA A 82 32.96 6.90 -6.67
CA ALA A 82 32.16 7.50 -5.61
C ALA A 82 32.67 7.08 -4.22
N LYS A 83 32.78 8.06 -3.31
CA LYS A 83 33.17 7.80 -1.90
C LYS A 83 32.01 7.32 -1.03
N PHE A 84 30.78 7.65 -1.42
CA PHE A 84 29.57 7.31 -0.67
C PHE A 84 28.37 7.19 -1.63
N PRO A 85 28.38 6.18 -2.52
CA PRO A 85 27.29 5.99 -3.46
C PRO A 85 25.98 5.62 -2.74
N ILE A 86 24.87 5.94 -3.39
CA ILE A 86 23.52 5.53 -2.97
C ILE A 86 22.78 4.95 -4.17
N ILE A 87 22.16 3.79 -3.96
CA ILE A 87 21.20 3.17 -4.87
C ILE A 87 19.83 3.36 -4.23
N TYR A 88 18.94 4.08 -4.91
CA TYR A 88 17.61 4.43 -4.40
C TYR A 88 16.49 4.06 -5.38
N GLY A 89 15.36 3.62 -4.85
CA GLY A 89 14.11 3.44 -5.61
C GLY A 89 13.65 1.99 -5.61
N LEU A 90 13.96 1.26 -6.69
CA LEU A 90 13.77 -0.19 -6.86
C LEU A 90 12.31 -0.73 -6.86
N SER A 91 11.33 0.06 -6.41
CA SER A 91 9.96 -0.41 -6.16
C SER A 91 9.09 -0.68 -7.39
N ASP A 92 9.52 -0.23 -8.57
CA ASP A 92 8.81 -0.42 -9.86
C ASP A 92 9.61 -1.30 -10.84
N THR A 93 10.55 -2.11 -10.34
CA THR A 93 11.25 -3.14 -11.13
C THR A 93 11.05 -4.54 -10.52
N THR A 94 11.51 -5.59 -11.20
CA THR A 94 11.33 -6.98 -10.76
C THR A 94 12.30 -7.36 -9.64
N CYS A 95 12.01 -8.46 -8.93
CA CYS A 95 12.89 -8.94 -7.87
C CYS A 95 14.26 -9.38 -8.40
N GLU A 96 14.35 -9.84 -9.65
CA GLU A 96 15.60 -10.19 -10.31
C GLU A 96 16.49 -8.96 -10.47
N ALA A 97 15.95 -7.85 -11.01
CA ALA A 97 16.71 -6.60 -11.13
C ALA A 97 17.08 -6.00 -9.76
N GLN A 98 16.20 -6.13 -8.76
CA GLN A 98 16.48 -5.72 -7.38
C GLN A 98 17.68 -6.47 -6.79
N LYS A 99 17.80 -7.78 -7.04
CA LYS A 99 18.95 -8.59 -6.58
C LYS A 99 20.26 -8.13 -7.21
N GLU A 100 20.25 -7.83 -8.50
CA GLU A 100 21.44 -7.28 -9.18
C GLU A 100 21.83 -5.92 -8.59
N ALA A 101 20.84 -5.07 -8.27
CA ALA A 101 21.10 -3.79 -7.62
C ALA A 101 21.75 -3.97 -6.23
N VAL A 102 21.31 -4.96 -5.44
CA VAL A 102 21.94 -5.31 -4.15
C VAL A 102 23.37 -5.81 -4.36
N ALA A 103 23.61 -6.67 -5.35
CA ALA A 103 24.95 -7.19 -5.64
C ALA A 103 25.93 -6.08 -6.09
N ILE A 104 25.45 -5.14 -6.91
CA ILE A 104 26.22 -3.95 -7.29
C ILE A 104 26.51 -3.08 -6.05
N ALA A 105 25.51 -2.88 -5.18
CA ALA A 105 25.68 -2.10 -3.96
C ALA A 105 26.79 -2.65 -3.07
N ASP A 106 26.80 -3.97 -2.87
CA ASP A 106 27.81 -4.67 -2.06
C ASP A 106 29.21 -4.54 -2.69
N LEU A 107 29.32 -4.73 -4.01
CA LEU A 107 30.59 -4.62 -4.75
C LEU A 107 31.25 -3.23 -4.62
N ILE A 108 30.45 -2.16 -4.64
CA ILE A 108 30.96 -0.78 -4.63
C ILE A 108 30.93 -0.14 -3.23
N GLY A 109 30.50 -0.86 -2.19
CA GLY A 109 30.34 -0.30 -0.84
C GLY A 109 29.29 0.82 -0.76
N SER A 110 28.19 0.69 -1.50
CA SER A 110 27.09 1.66 -1.55
C SER A 110 26.12 1.53 -0.38
N ASN A 111 25.40 2.61 -0.10
CA ASN A 111 24.14 2.53 0.63
C ASN A 111 23.03 2.14 -0.33
N LEU A 112 22.03 1.42 0.17
CA LEU A 112 20.85 1.03 -0.60
C LEU A 112 19.60 1.42 0.19
N ASP A 113 18.66 2.07 -0.48
CA ASP A 113 17.36 2.44 0.09
C ASP A 113 16.25 2.28 -0.96
N THR A 114 15.02 2.09 -0.51
CA THR A 114 13.86 1.87 -1.40
C THR A 114 12.85 3.00 -1.23
N THR A 115 11.85 3.07 -2.11
CA THR A 115 10.77 4.07 -1.91
C THR A 115 9.97 3.86 -0.63
N THR A 116 10.18 2.75 0.09
CA THR A 116 9.65 2.54 1.44
C THR A 116 10.04 3.68 2.39
N ALA A 117 11.26 4.24 2.31
CA ALA A 117 11.69 5.33 3.20
C ALA A 117 10.77 6.56 3.18
N VAL A 118 10.13 6.84 2.05
CA VAL A 118 9.16 7.93 1.87
C VAL A 118 7.70 7.46 1.83
N CYS A 119 7.45 6.18 2.11
CA CYS A 119 6.14 5.55 2.06
C CYS A 119 5.77 4.85 3.38
N HIS A 120 6.03 3.55 3.47
CA HIS A 120 5.70 2.71 4.64
C HIS A 120 6.93 2.40 5.52
N GLY A 121 8.04 3.12 5.39
CA GLY A 121 9.20 3.02 6.27
C GLY A 121 8.85 3.20 7.75
N PRO A 122 7.95 4.13 8.11
CA PRO A 122 7.40 4.20 9.46
C PRO A 122 6.65 2.95 9.92
N THR A 123 5.95 2.26 9.03
CA THR A 123 5.39 0.93 9.32
C THR A 123 6.50 -0.08 9.57
N GLY A 124 7.58 -0.01 8.77
CA GLY A 124 8.81 -0.79 8.95
C GLY A 124 9.37 -0.72 10.37
N MET A 125 9.62 0.50 10.84
CA MET A 125 10.10 0.75 12.20
C MET A 125 9.09 0.31 13.28
N ALA A 126 7.80 0.43 13.01
CA ALA A 126 6.76 0.03 13.95
C ALA A 126 6.70 -1.48 14.15
N PHE A 127 6.69 -2.27 13.06
CA PHE A 127 6.58 -3.74 13.17
C PHE A 127 7.77 -4.35 13.90
N GLN A 128 8.97 -3.76 13.78
CA GLN A 128 10.16 -4.20 14.52
C GLN A 128 9.99 -4.08 16.05
N GLY A 129 9.16 -3.14 16.52
CA GLY A 129 8.92 -2.90 17.93
C GLY A 129 7.72 -3.66 18.51
N VAL A 130 6.63 -3.79 17.76
CA VAL A 130 5.36 -4.36 18.29
C VAL A 130 4.87 -5.61 17.56
N GLY A 131 5.57 -6.07 16.52
CA GLY A 131 5.11 -7.12 15.64
C GLY A 131 3.97 -6.69 14.72
N GLU A 132 3.45 -7.63 13.93
CA GLU A 132 2.40 -7.39 12.96
C GLU A 132 1.52 -8.64 12.83
N SER A 133 0.21 -8.49 13.07
CA SER A 133 -0.80 -9.52 12.80
C SER A 133 -1.43 -9.24 11.44
N MET A 134 -1.15 -10.08 10.46
CA MET A 134 -1.54 -9.90 9.06
C MET A 134 -2.30 -11.11 8.52
N ALA A 135 -3.00 -10.88 7.41
CA ALA A 135 -3.60 -11.93 6.59
C ALA A 135 -3.45 -11.61 5.11
N THR A 136 -3.68 -12.59 4.24
CA THR A 136 -3.70 -12.34 2.80
C THR A 136 -4.98 -11.60 2.41
N LEU A 137 -4.99 -10.93 1.25
CA LEU A 137 -6.20 -10.32 0.69
C LEU A 137 -7.31 -11.35 0.42
N GLY A 138 -6.97 -12.63 0.26
CA GLY A 138 -7.93 -13.73 0.17
C GLY A 138 -8.71 -13.97 1.46
N GLU A 139 -8.04 -13.89 2.63
CA GLU A 139 -8.70 -14.00 3.94
C GLU A 139 -9.65 -12.81 4.16
N VAL A 140 -9.20 -11.60 3.85
CA VAL A 140 -10.03 -10.39 3.93
C VAL A 140 -11.27 -10.51 3.05
N LYS A 141 -11.11 -10.94 1.79
CA LYS A 141 -12.22 -11.18 0.87
C LYS A 141 -13.20 -12.20 1.43
N ASN A 142 -12.70 -13.28 2.02
CA ASN A 142 -13.54 -14.42 2.39
C ASN A 142 -14.21 -14.31 3.76
N ARG A 143 -13.65 -13.53 4.70
CA ARG A 143 -14.04 -13.55 6.11
C ARG A 143 -14.37 -12.20 6.73
N ALA A 144 -13.75 -11.11 6.26
CA ALA A 144 -13.82 -9.84 7.00
C ALA A 144 -15.21 -9.20 6.99
N ASP A 145 -15.87 -9.14 8.15
CA ASP A 145 -17.16 -8.48 8.35
C ASP A 145 -17.02 -7.07 8.94
N LEU A 146 -15.84 -6.72 9.46
CA LEU A 146 -15.48 -5.34 9.81
C LEU A 146 -14.23 -4.90 9.03
N VAL A 147 -14.39 -3.92 8.15
CA VAL A 147 -13.31 -3.40 7.29
C VAL A 147 -13.06 -1.93 7.61
N ILE A 148 -11.90 -1.64 8.19
CA ILE A 148 -11.50 -0.28 8.57
C ILE A 148 -10.45 0.22 7.57
N TYR A 149 -10.63 1.44 7.08
CA TYR A 149 -9.62 2.20 6.34
C TYR A 149 -9.16 3.40 7.17
N TRP A 150 -7.87 3.49 7.45
CA TRP A 150 -7.30 4.56 8.27
C TRP A 150 -6.25 5.36 7.50
N GLY A 151 -6.51 6.66 7.30
CA GLY A 151 -5.58 7.58 6.65
C GLY A 151 -5.22 7.14 5.23
N GLY A 152 -6.21 6.71 4.45
CA GLY A 152 -6.03 6.21 3.10
C GLY A 152 -7.22 6.54 2.20
N ASN A 153 -6.95 6.69 0.90
CA ASN A 153 -7.97 6.91 -0.13
C ASN A 153 -7.86 5.86 -1.25
N PRO A 154 -8.31 4.60 -1.04
CA PRO A 154 -8.19 3.55 -2.05
C PRO A 154 -8.91 3.85 -3.35
N ALA A 155 -10.00 4.64 -3.36
CA ALA A 155 -10.68 5.02 -4.60
C ALA A 155 -9.74 5.70 -5.63
N GLU A 156 -8.73 6.45 -5.16
CA GLU A 156 -7.74 7.09 -6.02
C GLU A 156 -6.41 6.32 -6.08
N SER A 157 -5.94 5.78 -4.95
CA SER A 157 -4.61 5.17 -4.85
C SER A 157 -4.59 3.67 -5.20
N HIS A 158 -5.68 2.97 -4.92
CA HIS A 158 -5.81 1.53 -5.09
C HIS A 158 -7.21 1.16 -5.60
N PRO A 159 -7.63 1.62 -6.80
CA PRO A 159 -9.05 1.72 -7.15
C PRO A 159 -9.81 0.38 -7.15
N ARG A 160 -9.11 -0.74 -7.37
CA ARG A 160 -9.68 -2.09 -7.32
C ARG A 160 -9.64 -2.76 -5.94
N HIS A 161 -9.05 -2.13 -4.92
CA HIS A 161 -8.96 -2.72 -3.59
C HIS A 161 -10.34 -3.02 -2.99
N PHE A 162 -11.26 -2.06 -3.08
CA PHE A 162 -12.64 -2.25 -2.65
C PHE A 162 -13.35 -3.35 -3.42
N SER A 163 -13.18 -3.36 -4.75
CA SER A 163 -14.00 -4.20 -5.63
C SER A 163 -13.48 -5.62 -5.81
N LYS A 164 -12.17 -5.83 -5.67
CA LYS A 164 -11.52 -7.13 -5.85
C LYS A 164 -11.22 -7.83 -4.53
N TYR A 165 -10.88 -7.09 -3.47
CA TYR A 165 -10.28 -7.69 -2.28
C TYR A 165 -11.03 -7.47 -0.97
N ALA A 166 -11.66 -6.31 -0.74
CA ALA A 166 -12.02 -5.95 0.63
C ALA A 166 -13.49 -5.62 0.91
N VAL A 167 -14.22 -4.95 0.01
CA VAL A 167 -15.54 -4.40 0.35
C VAL A 167 -16.67 -5.06 -0.42
N THR A 168 -16.71 -4.92 -1.74
CA THR A 168 -17.82 -5.45 -2.54
C THR A 168 -17.76 -6.94 -2.87
N PRO A 169 -16.59 -7.63 -2.93
CA PRO A 169 -16.56 -9.01 -3.39
C PRO A 169 -17.27 -9.93 -2.38
N LYS A 170 -18.01 -10.89 -2.95
CA LYS A 170 -18.56 -12.02 -2.22
C LYS A 170 -17.44 -12.98 -1.83
N GLY A 171 -17.50 -13.46 -0.61
CA GLY A 171 -16.52 -14.38 -0.02
C GLY A 171 -17.19 -15.65 0.48
N MET A 172 -16.38 -16.64 0.85
CA MET A 172 -16.85 -17.91 1.41
C MET A 172 -17.78 -17.74 2.62
N TYR A 173 -17.45 -16.80 3.52
CA TYR A 173 -18.23 -16.48 4.72
C TYR A 173 -18.87 -15.08 4.66
N ILE A 174 -18.78 -14.43 3.49
CA ILE A 174 -19.34 -13.11 3.18
C ILE A 174 -20.18 -13.24 1.88
N PRO A 175 -21.23 -14.07 1.86
CA PRO A 175 -21.97 -14.42 0.64
C PRO A 175 -22.70 -13.23 0.00
N ASN A 176 -23.03 -12.19 0.77
CA ASN A 176 -23.69 -10.99 0.29
C ASN A 176 -22.72 -9.82 0.03
N GLY A 177 -21.41 -10.05 0.12
CA GLY A 177 -20.40 -9.04 -0.18
C GLY A 177 -20.52 -7.84 0.76
N LYS A 178 -20.63 -6.62 0.19
CA LYS A 178 -20.74 -5.37 0.98
C LYS A 178 -21.81 -5.42 2.07
N HIS A 179 -22.94 -6.10 1.83
CA HIS A 179 -24.05 -6.14 2.78
C HIS A 179 -23.78 -6.93 4.06
N ASP A 180 -22.78 -7.83 4.06
CA ASP A 180 -22.33 -8.54 5.26
C ASP A 180 -21.17 -7.81 5.96
N ARG A 181 -20.76 -6.63 5.47
CA ARG A 181 -19.62 -5.88 5.99
C ARG A 181 -20.06 -4.56 6.58
N THR A 182 -19.47 -4.20 7.71
CA THR A 182 -19.43 -2.83 8.21
C THR A 182 -18.13 -2.19 7.75
N VAL A 183 -18.23 -1.07 7.02
CA VAL A 183 -17.07 -0.34 6.52
C VAL A 183 -16.88 0.96 7.31
N VAL A 184 -15.73 1.07 7.96
CA VAL A 184 -15.35 2.27 8.73
C VAL A 184 -14.23 2.98 7.98
N MET A 185 -14.32 4.31 7.89
CA MET A 185 -13.24 5.12 7.38
C MET A 185 -12.86 6.22 8.35
N VAL A 186 -11.57 6.33 8.61
CA VAL A 186 -10.96 7.33 9.49
C VAL A 186 -10.04 8.19 8.65
N ASP A 187 -10.42 9.45 8.44
CA ASP A 187 -9.63 10.41 7.64
C ASP A 187 -9.96 11.85 8.07
N VAL A 188 -9.03 12.77 7.90
CA VAL A 188 -9.21 14.20 8.23
C VAL A 188 -10.13 14.92 7.25
N ARG A 189 -10.34 14.34 6.06
CA ARG A 189 -11.17 14.89 4.98
C ARG A 189 -12.13 13.85 4.42
N ARG A 190 -13.25 14.31 3.87
CA ARG A 190 -14.09 13.45 3.02
C ARG A 190 -13.39 13.27 1.68
N THR A 191 -13.11 12.03 1.31
CA THR A 191 -12.41 11.66 0.08
C THR A 191 -13.37 10.97 -0.89
N PRO A 192 -12.98 10.75 -2.16
CA PRO A 192 -13.71 9.87 -3.06
C PRO A 192 -13.97 8.45 -2.53
N SER A 193 -13.21 7.99 -1.53
CA SER A 193 -13.51 6.74 -0.83
C SER A 193 -14.69 6.86 0.14
N THR A 194 -14.97 8.03 0.73
CA THR A 194 -15.97 8.21 1.81
C THR A 194 -17.34 7.63 1.52
N PRO A 195 -17.91 7.72 0.30
CA PRO A 195 -19.21 7.13 -0.01
C PRO A 195 -19.31 5.61 0.17
N VAL A 196 -18.17 4.90 0.26
CA VAL A 196 -18.19 3.45 0.50
C VAL A 196 -18.47 3.09 1.97
N ALA A 197 -18.18 3.99 2.90
CA ALA A 197 -18.19 3.74 4.34
C ALA A 197 -19.60 3.86 4.93
N ASP A 198 -19.92 2.96 5.85
CA ASP A 198 -21.12 3.03 6.70
C ASP A 198 -20.87 3.99 7.87
N ILE A 199 -19.62 4.05 8.34
CA ILE A 199 -19.17 4.92 9.43
C ILE A 199 -17.99 5.75 8.95
N PHE A 200 -18.10 7.08 9.03
CA PHE A 200 -17.00 7.99 8.74
C PHE A 200 -16.60 8.78 9.99
N LEU A 201 -15.37 8.59 10.45
CA LEU A 201 -14.79 9.31 11.58
C LEU A 201 -13.84 10.40 11.07
N GLN A 202 -14.31 11.65 11.12
CA GLN A 202 -13.51 12.80 10.71
C GLN A 202 -12.74 13.37 11.90
N LEU A 203 -11.52 12.87 12.12
CA LEU A 203 -10.63 13.37 13.16
C LEU A 203 -9.93 14.68 12.78
N LYS A 204 -9.45 15.42 13.79
CA LYS A 204 -8.61 16.60 13.58
C LYS A 204 -7.23 16.20 13.06
N PRO A 205 -6.62 16.98 12.15
CA PRO A 205 -5.28 16.69 11.65
C PRO A 205 -4.22 16.52 12.74
N GLY A 206 -3.44 15.44 12.64
CA GLY A 206 -2.33 15.16 13.56
C GLY A 206 -2.74 14.64 14.92
N THR A 207 -3.95 14.06 15.04
CA THR A 207 -4.49 13.50 16.29
C THR A 207 -4.75 11.99 16.22
N ASP A 208 -4.21 11.32 15.19
CA ASP A 208 -4.26 9.87 15.00
C ASP A 208 -3.69 9.12 16.22
N PHE A 209 -2.57 9.60 16.76
CA PHE A 209 -1.94 9.01 17.94
C PHE A 209 -2.90 8.98 19.14
N GLU A 210 -3.48 10.13 19.50
CA GLU A 210 -4.41 10.24 20.62
C GLU A 210 -5.65 9.38 20.43
N LEU A 211 -6.18 9.31 19.20
CA LEU A 211 -7.34 8.50 18.87
C LEU A 211 -7.03 6.99 18.99
N LEU A 212 -5.91 6.54 18.43
CA LEU A 212 -5.49 5.14 18.48
C LEU A 212 -5.22 4.68 19.91
N TRP A 213 -4.52 5.48 20.71
CA TRP A 213 -4.27 5.14 22.12
C TRP A 213 -5.56 5.14 22.96
N THR A 214 -6.53 5.98 22.60
CA THR A 214 -7.86 5.94 23.22
C THR A 214 -8.57 4.63 22.90
N LEU A 215 -8.60 4.21 21.62
CA LEU A 215 -9.19 2.92 21.23
C LEU A 215 -8.52 1.76 21.97
N ARG A 216 -7.19 1.74 22.07
CA ARG A 216 -6.45 0.72 22.82
C ARG A 216 -6.81 0.72 24.32
N ALA A 217 -6.91 1.89 24.93
CA ALA A 217 -7.32 2.03 26.33
C ALA A 217 -8.74 1.47 26.55
N LEU A 218 -9.69 1.82 25.68
CA LEU A 218 -11.07 1.31 25.72
C LEU A 218 -11.14 -0.21 25.50
N VAL A 219 -10.35 -0.75 24.55
CA VAL A 219 -10.27 -2.20 24.33
C VAL A 219 -9.84 -2.92 25.62
N LYS A 220 -8.86 -2.37 26.34
CA LYS A 220 -8.36 -2.91 27.63
C LYS A 220 -9.21 -2.55 28.86
N GLY A 221 -10.36 -1.89 28.69
CA GLY A 221 -11.22 -1.47 29.80
C GLY A 221 -10.61 -0.38 30.70
N ALA A 222 -9.61 0.34 30.21
CA ALA A 222 -9.02 1.47 30.92
C ALA A 222 -9.91 2.73 30.80
N ARG A 223 -9.84 3.59 31.82
CA ARG A 223 -10.57 4.87 31.83
C ARG A 223 -9.94 5.86 30.85
N VAL A 224 -10.77 6.52 30.05
CA VAL A 224 -10.37 7.57 29.11
C VAL A 224 -11.01 8.89 29.52
N SER A 225 -10.26 9.98 29.43
CA SER A 225 -10.82 11.32 29.67
C SER A 225 -11.86 11.69 28.60
N PRO A 226 -13.02 12.25 28.98
CA PRO A 226 -13.98 12.84 28.05
C PRO A 226 -13.39 13.97 27.19
N ASP A 227 -12.27 14.57 27.60
CA ASP A 227 -11.55 15.60 26.83
C ASP A 227 -11.03 15.09 25.47
N ILE A 228 -11.14 13.78 25.19
CA ILE A 228 -10.75 13.22 23.90
C ILE A 228 -11.49 13.88 22.74
N GLU A 229 -12.78 14.22 22.89
CA GLU A 229 -13.55 14.91 21.86
C GLU A 229 -12.93 16.27 21.51
N LYS A 230 -12.48 17.02 22.53
CA LYS A 230 -11.80 18.30 22.31
C LYS A 230 -10.50 18.12 21.55
N LYS A 231 -9.76 17.03 21.80
CA LYS A 231 -8.49 16.73 21.15
C LYS A 231 -8.67 16.22 19.72
N THR A 232 -9.46 15.19 19.51
CA THR A 232 -9.55 14.47 18.23
C THR A 232 -10.73 14.91 17.36
N GLY A 233 -11.73 15.58 17.94
CA GLY A 233 -12.98 15.89 17.26
C GLY A 233 -14.00 14.75 17.25
N ILE A 234 -13.69 13.60 17.86
CA ILE A 234 -14.60 12.44 17.92
C ILE A 234 -15.08 12.23 19.36
N LYS A 235 -16.41 12.14 19.53
CA LYS A 235 -17.06 11.88 20.82
C LYS A 235 -16.61 10.54 21.40
N LEU A 236 -16.46 10.49 22.73
CA LEU A 236 -16.11 9.25 23.44
C LEU A 236 -17.11 8.13 23.16
N GLU A 237 -18.41 8.42 23.18
CA GLU A 237 -19.51 7.47 22.89
C GLU A 237 -19.36 6.80 21.51
N VAL A 238 -18.87 7.55 20.51
CA VAL A 238 -18.64 7.01 19.16
C VAL A 238 -17.44 6.06 19.14
N LEU A 239 -16.42 6.33 19.96
CA LEU A 239 -15.27 5.44 20.11
C LEU A 239 -15.62 4.17 20.89
N GLU A 240 -16.46 4.29 21.91
CA GLU A 240 -17.00 3.16 22.66
C GLU A 240 -17.84 2.26 21.75
N ASP A 241 -18.75 2.82 20.94
CA ASP A 241 -19.53 2.05 19.96
C ASP A 241 -18.62 1.39 18.90
N LEU A 242 -17.58 2.07 18.42
CA LEU A 242 -16.61 1.46 17.51
C LEU A 242 -15.85 0.29 18.16
N VAL A 243 -15.41 0.44 19.41
CA VAL A 243 -14.71 -0.63 20.15
C VAL A 243 -15.61 -1.83 20.35
N GLU A 244 -16.89 -1.63 20.67
CA GLU A 244 -17.85 -2.72 20.76
C GLU A 244 -18.01 -3.44 19.42
N LYS A 245 -18.09 -2.73 18.29
CA LYS A 245 -18.09 -3.37 16.96
C LYS A 245 -16.79 -4.13 16.68
N MET A 246 -15.64 -3.55 17.05
CA MET A 246 -14.33 -4.20 16.89
C MET A 246 -14.21 -5.48 17.70
N LYS A 247 -14.76 -5.54 18.92
CA LYS A 247 -14.71 -6.73 19.78
C LYS A 247 -15.69 -7.81 19.33
N ASN A 248 -16.82 -7.43 18.73
CA ASN A 248 -17.91 -8.36 18.40
C ASN A 248 -17.97 -8.78 16.92
N CYS A 249 -17.09 -8.27 16.05
CA CYS A 249 -17.00 -8.76 14.66
C CYS A 249 -16.43 -10.19 14.61
N ASN A 250 -16.68 -10.93 13.54
CA ASN A 250 -16.10 -12.26 13.33
C ASN A 250 -14.66 -12.21 12.81
N PHE A 251 -14.37 -11.25 11.94
CA PHE A 251 -13.03 -11.01 11.40
C PHE A 251 -12.87 -9.52 11.08
N GLY A 252 -11.99 -8.85 11.83
CA GLY A 252 -11.68 -7.44 11.63
C GLY A 252 -10.39 -7.21 10.85
N VAL A 253 -10.38 -6.19 9.98
CA VAL A 253 -9.16 -5.74 9.29
C VAL A 253 -9.01 -4.22 9.38
N ILE A 254 -7.81 -3.75 9.73
CA ILE A 254 -7.39 -2.34 9.59
C ILE A 254 -6.45 -2.23 8.38
N ASN A 255 -6.94 -1.62 7.31
CA ASN A 255 -6.13 -1.23 6.15
C ASN A 255 -5.69 0.22 6.37
N PHE A 256 -4.40 0.50 6.40
CA PHE A 256 -3.92 1.85 6.69
C PHE A 256 -2.89 2.36 5.69
N GLY A 257 -2.86 3.68 5.52
CA GLY A 257 -2.05 4.35 4.50
C GLY A 257 -1.25 5.54 5.02
N MET A 258 -0.95 6.45 4.10
CA MET A 258 -0.02 7.56 4.29
C MET A 258 -0.51 8.64 5.27
N GLY A 259 -1.82 8.72 5.55
CA GLY A 259 -2.37 9.58 6.59
C GLY A 259 -1.92 9.17 8.01
N VAL A 260 -1.35 7.98 8.16
CA VAL A 260 -0.76 7.47 9.41
C VAL A 260 0.76 7.59 9.39
N THR A 261 1.40 7.21 8.27
CA THR A 261 2.86 7.11 8.19
C THR A 261 3.56 8.44 7.92
N MET A 262 2.92 9.39 7.23
CA MET A 262 3.51 10.68 6.85
C MET A 262 2.92 11.89 7.57
N THR A 263 2.26 11.66 8.69
CA THR A 263 1.75 12.71 9.59
C THR A 263 2.55 12.72 10.90
N ARG A 264 2.26 13.70 11.78
CA ARG A 264 2.87 13.77 13.11
C ARG A 264 2.68 12.44 13.84
N GLY A 265 3.77 11.88 14.36
CA GLY A 265 3.79 10.57 15.03
C GLY A 265 4.42 9.47 14.19
N ARG A 266 4.20 9.45 12.86
CA ARG A 266 4.80 8.49 11.91
C ARG A 266 4.73 7.03 12.41
N HIS A 267 5.86 6.46 12.84
CA HIS A 267 5.96 5.06 13.29
C HIS A 267 5.22 4.82 14.62
N PHE A 268 5.04 5.84 15.46
CA PHE A 268 4.21 5.72 16.65
C PHE A 268 2.73 5.52 16.32
N ASN A 269 2.24 6.14 15.24
CA ASN A 269 0.86 5.94 14.78
C ASN A 269 0.70 4.53 14.19
N ALA A 270 1.64 4.12 13.32
CA ALA A 270 1.63 2.78 12.75
C ALA A 270 1.73 1.71 13.85
N GLY A 271 2.61 1.88 14.83
CA GLY A 271 2.75 0.97 15.96
C GLY A 271 1.49 0.91 16.82
N ALA A 272 0.77 2.02 16.99
CA ALA A 272 -0.50 2.01 17.70
C ALA A 272 -1.61 1.26 16.93
N ILE A 273 -1.64 1.32 15.59
CA ILE A 273 -2.54 0.49 14.76
C ILE A 273 -2.21 -1.00 14.92
N LEU A 274 -0.93 -1.37 14.75
CA LEU A 274 -0.50 -2.76 14.84
C LEU A 274 -0.78 -3.35 16.22
N ALA A 275 -0.48 -2.58 17.28
CA ALA A 275 -0.75 -2.97 18.65
C ALA A 275 -2.26 -3.00 18.99
N LEU A 276 -3.08 -2.15 18.38
CA LEU A 276 -4.54 -2.21 18.54
C LEU A 276 -5.09 -3.52 17.95
N ALA A 277 -4.63 -3.94 16.78
CA ALA A 277 -5.02 -5.23 16.22
C ALA A 277 -4.60 -6.38 17.14
N ALA A 278 -3.37 -6.34 17.68
CA ALA A 278 -2.91 -7.33 18.66
C ALA A 278 -3.79 -7.36 19.93
N ASP A 279 -4.12 -6.20 20.50
CA ASP A 279 -4.99 -6.08 21.69
C ASP A 279 -6.41 -6.63 21.41
N LEU A 280 -6.94 -6.47 20.18
CA LEU A 280 -8.25 -7.00 19.78
C LEU A 280 -8.29 -8.53 19.62
N ASN A 281 -7.14 -9.18 19.41
CA ASN A 281 -7.07 -10.64 19.29
C ASN A 281 -7.38 -11.40 20.60
N GLU A 282 -7.48 -10.71 21.74
CA GLU A 282 -8.03 -11.28 22.97
C GLU A 282 -9.56 -11.51 22.88
N PHE A 283 -10.25 -10.86 21.94
CA PHE A 283 -11.70 -10.88 21.80
C PHE A 283 -12.16 -11.53 20.49
N THR A 284 -11.51 -11.19 19.37
CA THR A 284 -11.85 -11.70 18.03
C THR A 284 -10.66 -11.64 17.10
N HIS A 285 -10.70 -12.39 15.99
CA HIS A 285 -9.61 -12.37 15.03
C HIS A 285 -9.50 -11.01 14.35
N PHE A 286 -8.37 -10.34 14.54
CA PHE A 286 -8.14 -8.99 14.02
C PHE A 286 -6.75 -8.87 13.39
N VAL A 287 -6.69 -8.26 12.21
CA VAL A 287 -5.42 -8.00 11.52
C VAL A 287 -5.29 -6.53 11.15
N ALA A 288 -4.05 -6.07 11.00
CA ALA A 288 -3.75 -4.75 10.46
C ALA A 288 -2.71 -4.89 9.37
N GLN A 289 -2.93 -4.25 8.23
CA GLN A 289 -2.02 -4.32 7.08
C GLN A 289 -1.85 -2.95 6.41
N PRO A 290 -0.61 -2.57 6.06
CA PRO A 290 -0.36 -1.38 5.26
C PRO A 290 -0.82 -1.60 3.81
N VAL A 291 -1.54 -0.63 3.24
CA VAL A 291 -1.88 -0.65 1.81
C VAL A 291 -0.69 -0.08 1.02
N ARG A 292 0.26 -0.96 0.71
CA ARG A 292 1.57 -0.63 0.09
C ARG A 292 1.40 0.07 -1.27
N GLY A 293 2.19 1.12 -1.51
CA GLY A 293 2.06 2.01 -2.68
C GLY A 293 2.36 1.37 -4.03
N HIS A 294 3.63 1.30 -4.42
CA HIS A 294 4.08 0.79 -5.74
C HIS A 294 3.88 -0.72 -5.89
N GLY A 295 3.76 -1.21 -7.13
CA GLY A 295 3.45 -2.61 -7.40
C GLY A 295 4.46 -3.61 -6.86
N ASN A 296 5.73 -3.23 -6.72
CA ASN A 296 6.76 -4.13 -6.18
C ASN A 296 7.62 -3.51 -5.06
N VAL A 297 7.11 -2.50 -4.34
CA VAL A 297 7.79 -1.96 -3.14
C VAL A 297 7.99 -3.04 -2.07
N THR A 298 7.01 -3.94 -1.92
CA THR A 298 7.12 -5.09 -1.01
C THR A 298 8.21 -6.05 -1.47
N GLY A 299 8.37 -6.27 -2.78
CA GLY A 299 9.45 -7.09 -3.31
C GLY A 299 10.82 -6.50 -3.00
N ALA A 300 10.98 -5.19 -3.22
CA ALA A 300 12.23 -4.49 -2.92
C ALA A 300 12.64 -4.65 -1.44
N ASP A 301 11.73 -4.39 -0.51
CA ASP A 301 12.01 -4.57 0.93
C ASP A 301 12.39 -6.01 1.27
N ARG A 302 11.72 -6.99 0.66
CA ARG A 302 11.98 -8.41 0.92
C ARG A 302 13.35 -8.81 0.39
N VAL A 303 13.69 -8.42 -0.84
CA VAL A 303 15.00 -8.68 -1.46
C VAL A 303 16.12 -8.15 -0.57
N VAL A 304 16.02 -6.88 -0.16
CA VAL A 304 17.00 -6.27 0.74
C VAL A 304 17.07 -7.04 2.06
N SER A 305 15.94 -7.38 2.66
CA SER A 305 15.89 -8.06 3.97
C SER A 305 16.49 -9.47 3.99
N TRP A 306 16.56 -10.20 2.86
CA TRP A 306 17.13 -11.56 2.84
C TRP A 306 18.54 -11.61 2.23
N GLN A 307 19.00 -10.55 1.55
CA GLN A 307 20.34 -10.48 0.95
C GLN A 307 21.32 -9.59 1.72
N THR A 308 20.83 -8.81 2.68
CA THR A 308 21.64 -8.00 3.60
C THR A 308 21.45 -8.51 5.02
#